data_AF-T1BM92-F1
#
_entry.id   AF-T1BM92-F1
#
_cell.length_a   1.000
_cell.length_b   1.000
_cell.length_c   1.000
_cell.angle_alpha   90.00
_cell.angle_beta   90.00
_cell.angle_gamma   90.00
#
_symmetry.space_group_name_H-M   'P 1'
#
loop_
_entity.id
_entity.type
_entity.pdbx_description
1 polymer ?
#
loop_
_entity_poly.entity_id
_entity_poly.type
_entity_poly.pdbx_seq_one_letter_code
_entity_poly.pdbx_strand_id
1 'polypeptide(L)'
;LLSRAGTPGRRTDWDTVRGLGADLLVVAPCGYPLSRTADELARAPAHPLGDLHPARGVWLADEAFFSRPGPRLLEGVELLSDLLSGTGRPRRAYENRARPAYRTPLFMNRVPSRRAR
;
A
#
# COMPACT_ATOMS: atom_id res chain seq x y z
N LEU A 1 -12.52 5.09 -10.28
CA LEU A 1 -11.13 5.62 -10.15
C LEU A 1 -11.15 6.96 -9.41
N LEU A 2 -10.22 7.18 -8.46
CA LEU A 2 -10.14 8.44 -7.69
C LEU A 2 -9.25 9.52 -8.32
N SER A 3 -8.77 9.33 -9.54
CA SER A 3 -7.93 10.30 -10.23
C SER A 3 -8.09 10.17 -11.74
N ARG A 4 -7.62 11.18 -12.47
CA ARG A 4 -7.54 11.19 -13.93
C ARG A 4 -6.13 11.58 -14.34
N ALA A 5 -5.58 10.89 -15.33
CA ALA A 5 -4.26 11.21 -15.88
C ALA A 5 -4.21 12.68 -16.33
N GLY A 6 -3.09 13.36 -16.06
CA GLY A 6 -2.90 14.77 -16.39
C GLY A 6 -3.61 15.76 -15.45
N THR A 7 -4.30 15.30 -14.40
CA THR A 7 -4.94 16.19 -13.40
C THR A 7 -4.23 16.14 -12.05
N PRO A 8 -4.20 17.23 -11.28
CA PRO A 8 -3.65 17.22 -9.93
C PRO A 8 -4.33 16.18 -9.04
N GLY A 9 -3.56 15.62 -8.10
CA GLY A 9 -4.12 14.81 -7.02
C GLY A 9 -5.13 15.63 -6.21
N ARG A 10 -6.21 15.00 -5.78
CA ARG A 10 -7.22 15.61 -4.91
C ARG A 10 -7.17 15.00 -3.53
N ARG A 11 -7.57 15.80 -2.53
CA ARG A 11 -7.81 15.29 -1.20
C ARG A 11 -9.02 14.34 -1.22
N THR A 12 -8.94 13.25 -0.46
CA THR A 12 -10.01 12.27 -0.26
C THR A 12 -9.97 11.81 1.19
N ASP A 13 -11.00 11.09 1.62
CA ASP A 13 -11.13 10.53 2.97
C ASP A 13 -10.99 9.00 2.95
N TRP A 14 -10.86 8.42 4.15
CA TRP A 14 -10.69 6.98 4.31
C TRP A 14 -11.96 6.19 4.01
N ASP A 15 -13.14 6.78 4.14
CA ASP A 15 -14.41 6.14 3.76
C ASP A 15 -14.47 5.89 2.25
N THR A 16 -14.06 6.88 1.47
CA THR A 16 -13.95 6.80 0.02
C THR A 16 -12.93 5.74 -0.41
N VAL A 17 -11.76 5.71 0.23
CA VAL A 17 -10.72 4.70 -0.04
C VAL A 17 -11.25 3.29 0.27
N ARG A 18 -11.94 3.11 1.40
CA ARG A 18 -12.59 1.84 1.78
C ARG A 18 -13.64 1.40 0.75
N GLY A 19 -14.46 2.33 0.26
CA GLY A 19 -15.48 2.07 -0.75
C GLY A 19 -14.95 1.62 -2.12
N LEU A 20 -13.65 1.77 -2.40
CA LEU A 20 -13.06 1.31 -3.66
C LEU A 20 -12.92 -0.21 -3.77
N GLY A 21 -12.91 -0.94 -2.65
CA GLY A 21 -12.68 -2.39 -2.66
C GLY A 21 -11.33 -2.78 -3.27
N ALA A 22 -10.28 -1.99 -3.01
CA ALA A 22 -8.96 -2.24 -3.61
C ALA A 22 -8.36 -3.56 -3.13
N ASP A 23 -7.83 -4.36 -4.06
CA ASP A 23 -7.13 -5.61 -3.74
C ASP A 23 -5.69 -5.40 -3.24
N LEU A 24 -5.09 -4.24 -3.50
CA LEU A 24 -3.72 -3.87 -3.14
C LEU A 24 -3.70 -2.39 -2.79
N LEU A 25 -3.04 -2.03 -1.69
CA LEU A 25 -2.81 -0.63 -1.32
C LEU A 25 -1.31 -0.37 -1.21
N VAL A 26 -0.80 0.59 -1.98
CA VAL A 26 0.59 1.06 -1.91
C VAL A 26 0.60 2.49 -1.38
N VAL A 27 1.36 2.71 -0.31
CA VAL A 27 1.47 4.00 0.39
C VAL A 27 2.88 4.55 0.16
N ALA A 28 2.96 5.65 -0.58
CA ALA A 28 4.21 6.33 -0.93
C ALA A 28 4.02 7.86 -0.89
N PRO A 29 3.94 8.47 0.31
CA PRO A 29 3.76 9.91 0.44
C PRO A 29 4.96 10.66 -0.14
N CYS A 30 4.70 11.74 -0.88
CA CYS A 30 5.75 12.58 -1.44
C CYS A 30 6.56 13.28 -0.34
N GLY A 31 7.88 13.39 -0.53
CA GLY A 31 8.83 13.98 0.40
C GLY A 31 9.21 13.10 1.60
N TYR A 32 8.75 11.85 1.64
CA TYR A 32 8.92 10.95 2.79
C TYR A 32 9.67 9.69 2.35
N PRO A 33 10.91 9.45 2.85
CA PRO A 33 11.56 8.18 2.64
C PRO A 33 10.78 7.07 3.37
N LEU A 34 11.04 5.81 2.98
CA LEU A 34 10.32 4.65 3.53
C LEU A 34 10.29 4.62 5.08
N SER A 35 11.39 4.94 5.73
CA SER A 35 11.48 4.97 7.20
C SER A 35 10.53 5.99 7.82
N ARG A 36 10.51 7.22 7.29
CA ARG A 36 9.61 8.27 7.76
C ARG A 36 8.15 7.90 7.56
N THR A 37 7.80 7.33 6.40
CA THR A 37 6.44 6.84 6.12
C THR A 37 6.00 5.83 7.16
N ALA A 38 6.88 4.89 7.52
CA ALA A 38 6.59 3.92 8.55
C ALA A 38 6.40 4.53 9.94
N ASP A 39 7.27 5.48 10.31
CA ASP A 39 7.20 6.13 11.62
C ASP A 39 5.91 6.95 11.77
N GLU A 40 5.49 7.67 10.72
CA GLU A 40 4.21 8.38 10.72
C GLU A 40 3.03 7.44 10.83
N LEU A 41 3.06 6.31 10.10
CA LEU A 41 2.00 5.32 10.20
C LEU A 41 1.89 4.75 11.62
N ALA A 42 3.02 4.48 12.27
CA ALA A 42 3.05 3.98 13.65
C ALA A 42 2.54 5.02 14.68
N ARG A 43 2.67 6.32 14.37
CA ARG A 43 2.21 7.43 15.22
C ARG A 43 0.75 7.84 14.96
N ALA A 44 0.12 7.34 13.90
CA ALA A 44 -1.23 7.75 13.53
C ALA A 44 -2.26 7.35 14.62
N PRO A 45 -2.97 8.31 15.24
CA PRO A 45 -3.82 8.05 16.41
C PRO A 45 -5.07 7.22 16.10
N ALA A 46 -5.58 7.31 14.87
CA ALA A 46 -6.48 6.33 14.30
C ALA A 46 -5.66 5.59 13.25
N HIS A 47 -5.52 4.27 13.35
CA HIS A 47 -4.81 3.46 12.36
C HIS A 47 -5.67 3.40 11.09
N PRO A 48 -5.55 4.33 10.13
CA PRO A 48 -6.58 4.51 9.10
C PRO A 48 -6.58 3.34 8.11
N LEU A 49 -5.42 2.67 8.06
CA LEU A 49 -5.16 1.46 7.30
C LEU A 49 -5.60 0.17 8.03
N GLY A 50 -6.01 0.28 9.30
CA GLY A 50 -6.22 -0.88 10.18
C GLY A 50 -7.49 -1.65 9.82
N ASP A 51 -8.51 -0.91 9.38
CA ASP A 51 -9.77 -1.47 8.89
C ASP A 51 -9.71 -1.84 7.40
N LEU A 52 -8.57 -1.60 6.73
CA LEU A 52 -8.35 -1.99 5.35
C LEU A 52 -7.71 -3.38 5.29
N HIS A 53 -8.40 -4.31 4.63
CA HIS A 53 -7.91 -5.68 4.42
C HIS A 53 -7.88 -6.04 2.93
N PRO A 54 -7.08 -5.33 2.10
CA PRO A 54 -6.86 -5.70 0.70
C PRO A 54 -6.28 -7.12 0.61
N ALA A 55 -6.75 -7.92 -0.35
CA ALA A 55 -6.35 -9.32 -0.50
C ALA A 55 -4.83 -9.52 -0.71
N ARG A 56 -4.17 -8.59 -1.40
CA ARG A 56 -2.73 -8.54 -1.66
C ARG A 56 -1.96 -7.68 -0.63
N GLY A 57 -2.67 -7.13 0.35
CA GLY A 57 -2.11 -6.41 1.50
C GLY A 57 -1.82 -4.93 1.27
N VAL A 58 -1.30 -4.31 2.32
CA VAL A 58 -0.87 -2.91 2.35
C VAL A 58 0.65 -2.84 2.37
N TRP A 59 1.22 -2.07 1.45
CA TRP A 59 2.66 -1.92 1.26
C TRP A 59 3.07 -0.46 1.41
N LEU A 60 4.18 -0.23 2.11
CA LEU A 60 4.87 1.05 2.14
C LEU A 60 5.96 1.03 1.09
N ALA A 61 6.10 2.11 0.33
CA ALA A 61 7.12 2.24 -0.70
C ALA A 61 7.80 3.61 -0.62
N ASP A 62 9.06 3.65 -1.03
CA ASP A 62 9.86 4.87 -1.08
C ASP A 62 9.29 5.87 -2.10
N GLU A 63 9.25 7.15 -1.75
CA GLU A 63 8.72 8.21 -2.61
C GLU A 63 9.42 8.30 -3.98
N ALA A 64 10.68 7.86 -4.07
CA ALA A 64 11.48 7.96 -5.29
C ALA A 64 10.95 7.09 -6.44
N PHE A 65 10.07 6.13 -6.14
CA PHE A 65 9.44 5.28 -7.15
C PHE A 65 8.29 5.95 -7.91
N PHE A 66 7.54 6.84 -7.24
CA PHE A 66 6.26 7.32 -7.78
C PHE A 66 6.10 8.84 -7.78
N SER A 67 6.85 9.56 -6.93
CA SER A 67 6.68 11.01 -6.73
C SER A 67 7.76 11.86 -7.42
N ARG A 68 8.83 11.25 -7.93
CA ARG A 68 9.95 11.96 -8.57
C ARG A 68 10.18 11.45 -9.99
N PRO A 69 10.19 12.30 -11.02
CA PRO A 69 10.59 11.89 -12.36
C PRO A 69 12.07 11.51 -12.33
N GLY A 70 12.40 10.28 -12.74
CA GLY A 70 13.78 9.80 -12.73
C GLY A 70 13.93 8.31 -13.02
N PRO A 71 15.17 7.79 -13.05
CA PRO A 71 15.46 6.41 -13.44
C PRO A 71 14.79 5.36 -12.54
N ARG A 72 14.50 5.72 -11.29
CA ARG A 72 13.83 4.84 -10.32
C ARG A 72 12.35 4.60 -10.61
N LEU A 73 11.76 5.31 -11.57
CA LEU A 73 10.38 5.03 -12.00
C LEU A 73 10.25 3.60 -12.54
N LEU A 74 11.26 3.12 -13.27
CA LEU A 74 11.27 1.74 -13.77
C LEU A 74 11.25 0.73 -12.61
N GLU A 75 12.07 0.96 -11.57
CA GLU A 75 12.07 0.14 -10.35
C GLU A 75 10.69 0.15 -9.67
N GLY A 76 9.99 1.29 -9.66
CA GLY A 76 8.63 1.41 -9.15
C GLY A 76 7.61 0.59 -9.94
N VAL A 77 7.74 0.56 -11.28
CA VAL A 77 6.88 -0.27 -12.15
C VAL A 77 7.14 -1.76 -11.94
N GLU A 78 8.41 -2.16 -11.83
CA GLU A 78 8.78 -3.55 -11.52
C GLU A 78 8.24 -3.99 -10.15
N LEU A 79 8.35 -3.14 -9.13
CA LEU A 79 7.74 -3.37 -7.82
C LEU A 79 6.23 -3.60 -7.93
N LEU A 80 5.49 -2.73 -8.64
CA LEU A 80 4.04 -2.89 -8.83
C LEU A 80 3.71 -4.19 -9.55
N SER A 81 4.50 -4.57 -10.55
CA SER A 81 4.35 -5.84 -11.28
C SER A 81 4.48 -7.05 -10.34
N ASP A 82 5.49 -7.06 -9.47
CA ASP A 82 5.71 -8.11 -8.47
C ASP A 82 4.51 -8.21 -7.49
N LEU A 83 4.07 -7.06 -6.97
CA LEU A 83 2.96 -7.00 -6.01
C LEU A 83 1.63 -7.45 -6.62
N LEU A 84 1.34 -7.07 -7.86
CA LEU A 84 0.12 -7.44 -8.56
C LEU A 84 0.09 -8.93 -8.95
N SER A 85 1.25 -9.48 -9.31
CA SER A 85 1.42 -10.89 -9.72
C SER A 85 1.28 -11.88 -8.55
N GLY A 86 1.20 -11.40 -7.30
CA GLY A 86 0.97 -12.24 -6.13
C GLY A 86 2.19 -13.03 -5.67
N THR A 87 3.39 -12.72 -6.20
CA THR A 87 4.65 -13.31 -5.69
C THR A 87 4.96 -12.83 -4.27
N GLY A 88 4.34 -11.72 -3.83
CA GLY A 88 4.35 -11.22 -2.44
C GLY A 88 5.74 -10.82 -1.94
N ARG A 89 6.75 -10.89 -2.80
CA ARG A 89 8.15 -10.58 -2.51
C ARG A 89 8.68 -9.75 -3.67
N PRO A 90 8.99 -8.46 -3.44
CA PRO A 90 9.72 -7.68 -4.42
C PRO A 90 11.04 -8.39 -4.76
N ARG A 91 11.55 -8.23 -5.98
CA ARG A 91 12.94 -8.61 -6.26
C ARG A 91 13.87 -8.03 -5.19
N ARG A 92 14.94 -8.78 -4.87
CA ARG A 92 15.92 -8.47 -3.79
C ARG A 92 16.47 -7.03 -3.85
N ALA A 93 16.51 -6.43 -5.04
CA ALA A 93 16.91 -5.04 -5.25
C ALA A 93 16.02 -4.00 -4.53
N TYR A 94 14.76 -4.33 -4.21
CA TYR A 94 13.78 -3.39 -3.64
C TYR A 94 13.44 -3.64 -2.16
N GLU A 95 13.99 -4.67 -1.52
CA GLU A 95 13.65 -5.07 -0.13
C GLU A 95 13.86 -3.93 0.90
N ASN A 96 14.81 -3.03 0.65
CA ASN A 96 15.08 -1.88 1.52
C ASN A 96 14.26 -0.63 1.18
N ARG A 97 13.45 -0.68 0.12
CA ARG A 97 12.69 0.45 -0.44
C ARG A 97 11.19 0.21 -0.52
N ALA A 98 10.74 -1.02 -0.31
CA ALA A 98 9.34 -1.35 -0.09
C ALA A 98 9.20 -2.44 0.96
N ARG A 99 8.17 -2.35 1.80
CA ARG A 99 7.88 -3.34 2.83
C ARG A 99 6.38 -3.42 3.13
N PRO A 100 5.87 -4.55 3.63
CA PRO A 100 4.52 -4.61 4.19
C PRO A 100 4.34 -3.55 5.30
N ALA A 101 3.20 -2.86 5.31
CA ALA A 101 2.88 -1.87 6.33
C ALA A 101 2.78 -2.47 7.73
N TYR A 102 2.33 -3.73 7.79
CA TYR A 102 2.31 -4.58 8.96
C TYR A 102 3.14 -5.83 8.67
N ARG A 103 3.95 -6.30 9.64
CA ARG A 103 4.52 -7.65 9.56
C ARG A 103 3.35 -8.62 9.40
N THR A 104 3.38 -9.42 8.34
CA THR A 104 2.45 -10.50 7.92
C THR A 104 1.21 -10.71 8.83
N PRO A 105 -0.04 -10.59 8.32
CA PRO A 105 -1.20 -10.28 9.15
C PRO A 105 -1.83 -11.50 9.84
N LEU A 106 -2.80 -11.15 10.70
CA LEU A 106 -3.96 -11.86 11.25
C LEU A 106 -4.71 -12.87 10.33
N PHE A 107 -4.05 -13.55 9.39
CA PHE A 107 -4.60 -14.62 8.53
C PHE A 107 -5.09 -15.86 9.31
N MET A 108 -4.89 -15.90 10.63
CA MET A 108 -5.30 -17.00 11.49
C MET A 108 -6.67 -16.83 12.15
N ASN A 109 -7.35 -15.69 12.03
CA ASN A 109 -8.73 -15.60 12.51
C ASN A 109 -9.68 -15.77 11.33
N ARG A 110 -10.03 -17.05 11.10
CA ARG A 110 -11.26 -17.47 10.44
C ARG A 110 -12.38 -16.47 10.79
N VAL A 111 -12.93 -15.83 9.77
CA VAL A 111 -14.34 -15.43 9.81
C VAL A 111 -15.12 -16.68 10.24
N PRO A 112 -15.84 -16.69 11.38
CA PRO A 112 -16.70 -17.81 11.66
C PRO A 112 -17.74 -17.83 10.54
N SER A 113 -17.68 -18.89 9.72
CA SER A 113 -18.70 -19.16 8.75
C SER A 113 -20.03 -19.17 9.50
N ARG A 114 -20.89 -18.18 9.24
CA ARG A 114 -22.29 -18.27 9.60
C ARG A 114 -22.82 -19.53 8.92
N ARG A 115 -22.94 -20.63 9.66
CA ARG A 115 -23.83 -21.72 9.28
C ARG A 115 -25.23 -21.12 9.36
N ALA A 116 -25.79 -20.80 8.20
CA ALA A 116 -27.23 -20.74 8.05
C ALA A 116 -27.78 -22.09 8.53
N ARG A 117 -28.57 -22.05 9.60
CA ARG A 117 -29.59 -23.06 9.88
C ARG A 117 -30.86 -22.60 9.20
#